data_AF-A0A9Q9BFJ3-F1
#
_entry.id   AF-A0A9Q9BFJ3-F1
#
_cell.length_a   1.000
_cell.length_b   1.000
_cell.length_c   1.000
_cell.angle_alpha   90.00
_cell.angle_beta   90.00
_cell.angle_gamma   90.00
#
_symmetry.space_group_name_H-M   'P 1'
#
loop_
_entity.id
_entity.type
_entity.pdbx_description
1 polymer ?
#
loop_
_entity_poly.entity_id
_entity_poly.type
_entity_poly.pdbx_seq_one_letter_code
_entity_poly.pdbx_strand_id
1 'polypeptide(L)'
;MENLQIKKLTVFELAKLNMKRKPFRTASLIILTAVLAFSLFAGSFLVKSLKGGMSSLSNRLGADIIVVPQGYDSKIESALLRGEPNSFYFDAEVVERIKKIEGVELASPQLFIATLSAGCCSFPLQIIGIDFDSDFNVKPWLKKQIKLSLLDNQIVVGSNISGDYNSQVKFFNQPFVIAGRLSKTGMGFDNSIFMTIENARKLAKEYERIMQHPVAKDENLISSVMVKINPRYDVKAVAKKIREEFKGEEIYPLISKRMMTNISSSISSLNIYVYILIAILWLLSFIVLAVSFSSIFNERKEEFGMLRIIGSTKKKLFELAVLESLIISMSGAIIGTALSCLIVFLFNRAIVTGMKLPFLNPSFIWILGCFLLTFVLISIIGPLAALKTMYNFTKKEPALSQG
;
A
#
# COMPACT_ATOMS: atom_id res chain seq x y z
N MET A 1 21.22 47.77 42.85
CA MET A 1 21.38 46.36 43.23
C MET A 1 20.20 45.60 42.65
N GLU A 2 20.40 45.09 41.44
CA GLU A 2 19.35 44.46 40.64
C GLU A 2 19.22 42.98 41.05
N ASN A 3 17.99 42.53 41.28
CA ASN A 3 17.63 41.19 41.75
C ASN A 3 18.12 40.12 40.75
N LEU A 4 19.33 39.58 40.97
CA LEU A 4 19.79 38.33 40.36
C LEU A 4 18.98 37.18 40.96
N GLN A 5 17.78 36.93 40.41
CA GLN A 5 17.08 35.68 40.65
C GLN A 5 17.98 34.53 40.15
N ILE A 6 18.61 33.85 41.10
CA ILE A 6 19.39 32.63 40.85
C ILE A 6 18.40 31.55 40.38
N LYS A 7 18.16 31.48 39.07
CA LYS A 7 17.41 30.36 38.46
C LYS A 7 18.16 29.07 38.81
N LYS A 8 17.52 28.17 39.55
CA LYS A 8 18.05 26.82 39.79
C LYS A 8 18.25 26.14 38.43
N LEU A 9 19.51 25.91 38.04
CA LEU A 9 19.88 25.19 36.82
C LEU A 9 19.45 23.72 36.97
N THR A 10 18.30 23.38 36.40
CA THR A 10 17.84 21.99 36.28
C THR A 10 18.61 21.30 35.15
N VAL A 11 18.67 19.97 35.20
CA VAL A 11 19.32 19.12 34.17
C VAL A 11 18.74 19.41 32.78
N PHE A 12 17.44 19.72 32.70
CA PHE A 12 16.75 20.08 31.45
C PHE A 12 17.24 21.41 30.86
N GLU A 13 17.38 22.46 31.67
CA GLU A 13 17.88 23.77 31.20
C GLU A 13 19.33 23.67 30.74
N LEU A 14 20.16 22.88 31.44
CA LEU A 14 21.54 22.61 31.04
C LEU A 14 21.60 21.87 29.68
N ALA A 15 20.74 20.87 29.46
CA ALA A 15 20.66 20.18 28.17
C ALA A 15 20.28 21.13 27.02
N LYS A 16 19.29 22.01 27.25
CA LYS A 16 18.85 23.00 26.26
C LYS A 16 19.94 24.02 25.92
N LEU A 17 20.68 24.50 26.92
CA LEU A 17 21.81 25.41 26.72
C LEU A 17 22.95 24.73 25.97
N ASN A 18 23.24 23.47 26.29
CA ASN A 18 24.24 22.65 25.59
C ASN A 18 23.91 22.49 24.10
N MET A 19 22.65 22.23 23.77
CA MET A 19 22.17 22.11 22.39
C MET A 19 22.29 23.43 21.62
N LYS A 20 21.97 24.57 22.26
CA LYS A 20 22.08 25.91 21.65
C LYS A 20 23.52 26.34 21.40
N ARG A 21 24.47 25.94 22.26
CA ARG A 21 25.88 26.32 22.15
C ARG A 21 26.58 25.68 20.93
N LYS A 22 26.10 24.53 20.46
CA LYS A 22 26.63 23.80 19.28
C LYS A 22 25.53 23.49 18.26
N PRO A 23 24.96 24.50 17.58
CA PRO A 23 23.74 24.37 16.79
C PRO A 23 23.90 23.44 15.57
N PHE A 24 25.03 23.51 14.85
CA PHE A 24 25.27 22.68 13.65
C PHE A 24 25.26 21.18 13.98
N ARG A 25 25.84 20.81 15.11
CA ARG A 25 25.88 19.42 15.58
C ARG A 25 24.49 18.93 15.96
N THR A 26 23.78 19.71 16.77
CA THR A 26 22.41 19.41 17.19
C THR A 26 21.53 19.21 15.96
N ALA A 27 21.64 20.10 14.97
CA ALA A 27 20.92 19.98 13.70
C ALA A 27 21.28 18.70 12.94
N SER A 28 22.57 18.36 12.82
CA SER A 28 23.01 17.12 12.14
C SER A 28 22.44 15.85 12.80
N LEU A 29 22.42 15.77 14.13
CA LEU A 29 21.86 14.62 14.85
C LEU A 29 20.32 14.56 14.74
N ILE A 30 19.64 15.71 14.74
CA ILE A 30 18.20 15.79 14.49
C ILE A 30 17.88 15.33 13.06
N ILE A 31 18.66 15.77 12.07
CA ILE A 31 18.48 15.35 10.66
C ILE A 31 18.68 13.84 10.53
N LEU A 32 19.74 13.29 11.13
CA LEU A 32 20.01 11.85 11.10
C LEU A 32 18.84 11.05 11.69
N THR A 33 18.37 11.43 12.88
CA THR A 33 17.23 10.79 13.54
C THR A 33 15.92 10.98 12.77
N ALA A 34 15.74 12.12 12.09
CA ALA A 34 14.62 12.37 11.20
C ALA A 34 14.64 11.48 9.95
N VAL A 35 15.79 11.31 9.28
CA VAL A 35 15.91 10.43 8.11
C VAL A 35 15.53 8.98 8.46
N LEU A 36 15.86 8.53 9.67
CA LEU A 36 15.51 7.19 10.14
C LEU A 36 14.04 7.04 10.48
N ALA A 37 13.45 8.07 11.11
CA ALA A 37 12.01 8.11 11.35
C ALA A 37 11.24 8.09 10.05
N PHE A 38 11.70 8.88 9.10
CA PHE A 38 11.16 8.92 7.75
C PHE A 38 11.23 7.55 7.08
N SER A 39 12.39 6.89 7.06
CA SER A 39 12.57 5.62 6.35
C SER A 39 11.78 4.48 7.00
N LEU A 40 11.79 4.40 8.34
CA LEU A 40 11.05 3.38 9.10
C LEU A 40 9.53 3.52 8.89
N PHE A 41 9.02 4.76 9.00
CA PHE A 41 7.59 5.02 8.82
C PHE A 41 7.16 4.84 7.36
N ALA A 42 7.88 5.45 6.41
CA ALA A 42 7.58 5.34 4.98
C ALA A 42 7.63 3.87 4.51
N GLY A 43 8.66 3.13 4.90
CA GLY A 43 8.82 1.72 4.56
C GLY A 43 7.70 0.86 5.13
N SER A 44 7.38 1.04 6.42
CA SER A 44 6.27 0.31 7.07
C SER A 44 4.93 0.63 6.44
N PHE A 45 4.68 1.92 6.14
CA PHE A 45 3.48 2.38 5.44
C PHE A 45 3.35 1.70 4.08
N LEU A 46 4.40 1.74 3.25
CA LEU A 46 4.43 1.13 1.93
C LEU A 46 4.15 -0.38 1.99
N VAL A 47 4.81 -1.10 2.90
CA VAL A 47 4.59 -2.55 3.11
C VAL A 47 3.13 -2.83 3.49
N LYS A 48 2.56 -2.04 4.42
CA LYS A 48 1.17 -2.21 4.85
C LYS A 48 0.19 -1.91 3.71
N SER A 49 0.44 -0.87 2.92
CA SER A 49 -0.40 -0.50 1.79
C SER A 49 -0.42 -1.55 0.69
N LEU A 50 0.75 -2.11 0.37
CA LEU A 50 0.89 -3.19 -0.60
C LEU A 50 0.18 -4.48 -0.14
N LYS A 51 0.38 -4.86 1.12
CA LYS A 51 -0.30 -6.03 1.71
C LYS A 51 -1.83 -5.84 1.73
N GLY A 52 -2.28 -4.63 2.09
CA GLY A 52 -3.71 -4.28 2.11
C GLY A 52 -4.36 -4.34 0.73
N GLY A 53 -3.73 -3.73 -0.27
CA GLY A 53 -4.21 -3.79 -1.65
C GLY A 53 -4.23 -5.22 -2.20
N MET A 54 -3.20 -6.01 -1.91
CA MET A 54 -3.11 -7.41 -2.34
C MET A 54 -4.18 -8.29 -1.70
N SER A 55 -4.39 -8.17 -0.39
CA SER A 55 -5.44 -8.91 0.31
C SER A 55 -6.81 -8.50 -0.20
N SER A 56 -7.02 -7.22 -0.49
CA SER A 56 -8.30 -6.76 -1.02
C SER A 56 -8.56 -7.25 -2.44
N LEU A 57 -7.55 -7.31 -3.30
CA LEU A 57 -7.66 -7.95 -4.60
C LEU A 57 -8.02 -9.43 -4.43
N SER A 58 -7.33 -10.12 -3.52
CA SER A 58 -7.53 -11.55 -3.28
C SER A 58 -8.97 -11.89 -3.01
N ASN A 59 -9.55 -11.14 -2.09
CA ASN A 59 -10.93 -11.34 -1.70
C ASN A 59 -11.88 -10.99 -2.86
N ARG A 60 -11.54 -10.01 -3.70
CA ARG A 60 -12.39 -9.52 -4.78
C ARG A 60 -12.43 -10.35 -6.05
N LEU A 61 -11.36 -11.09 -6.35
CA LEU A 61 -11.33 -11.92 -7.55
C LEU A 61 -12.45 -12.96 -7.52
N GLY A 62 -12.81 -13.46 -6.32
CA GLY A 62 -14.04 -14.23 -6.02
C GLY A 62 -14.17 -15.61 -6.68
N ALA A 63 -13.60 -15.78 -7.87
CA ALA A 63 -13.57 -16.99 -8.66
C ALA A 63 -12.31 -17.82 -8.35
N ASP A 64 -12.49 -19.14 -8.35
CA ASP A 64 -11.40 -20.09 -8.18
C ASP A 64 -10.62 -20.27 -9.49
N ILE A 65 -11.33 -20.21 -10.62
CA ILE A 65 -10.79 -20.30 -11.97
C ILE A 65 -11.36 -19.18 -12.85
N ILE A 66 -10.52 -18.61 -13.69
CA ILE A 66 -10.89 -17.68 -14.76
C ILE A 66 -10.54 -18.35 -16.09
N VAL A 67 -11.53 -18.54 -16.95
CA VAL A 67 -11.33 -19.13 -18.28
C VAL A 67 -11.22 -18.02 -19.31
N VAL A 68 -10.14 -18.04 -20.10
CA VAL A 68 -9.79 -17.02 -21.10
C VAL A 68 -9.21 -17.67 -22.36
N PRO A 69 -9.05 -16.93 -23.48
CA PRO A 69 -8.35 -17.45 -24.64
C PRO A 69 -6.89 -17.80 -24.35
N GLN A 70 -6.36 -18.80 -25.04
CA GLN A 70 -4.97 -19.24 -24.88
C GLN A 70 -4.01 -18.12 -25.28
N GLY A 71 -2.97 -17.88 -24.45
CA GLY A 71 -1.99 -16.81 -24.66
C GLY A 71 -2.41 -15.42 -24.15
N TYR A 72 -3.59 -15.30 -23.53
CA TYR A 72 -4.10 -14.04 -22.95
C TYR A 72 -3.98 -13.98 -21.42
N ASP A 73 -3.23 -14.90 -20.81
CA ASP A 73 -3.00 -14.98 -19.36
C ASP A 73 -2.38 -13.71 -18.76
N SER A 74 -1.38 -13.14 -19.45
CA SER A 74 -0.77 -11.87 -19.03
C SER A 74 -1.69 -10.66 -19.21
N LYS A 75 -2.62 -10.71 -20.19
CA LYS A 75 -3.57 -9.64 -20.48
C LYS A 75 -4.74 -9.61 -19.51
N ILE A 76 -5.26 -10.77 -19.11
CA ILE A 76 -6.26 -10.83 -18.04
C ILE A 76 -5.66 -10.41 -16.69
N GLU A 77 -4.41 -10.78 -16.42
CA GLU A 77 -3.68 -10.29 -15.26
C GLU A 77 -3.56 -8.75 -15.31
N SER A 78 -3.16 -8.15 -16.42
CA SER A 78 -3.04 -6.69 -16.51
C SER A 78 -4.40 -5.99 -16.44
N ALA A 79 -5.46 -6.55 -17.04
CA ALA A 79 -6.82 -6.01 -16.96
C ALA A 79 -7.37 -6.02 -15.53
N LEU A 80 -7.32 -7.16 -14.85
CA LEU A 80 -7.90 -7.30 -13.51
C LEU A 80 -7.07 -6.59 -12.44
N LEU A 81 -5.74 -6.64 -12.56
CA LEU A 81 -4.85 -6.12 -11.52
C LEU A 81 -4.52 -4.65 -11.72
N ARG A 82 -4.12 -4.28 -12.94
CA ARG A 82 -3.63 -2.94 -13.27
C ARG A 82 -4.72 -2.04 -13.87
N GLY A 83 -5.86 -2.61 -14.25
CA GLY A 83 -6.91 -1.88 -14.96
C GLY A 83 -6.48 -1.50 -16.37
N GLU A 84 -5.51 -2.22 -16.93
CA GLU A 84 -5.04 -1.95 -18.29
C GLU A 84 -6.11 -2.43 -19.28
N PRO A 85 -6.61 -1.56 -20.18
CA PRO A 85 -7.64 -1.93 -21.11
C PRO A 85 -7.18 -3.06 -22.02
N ASN A 86 -7.97 -4.13 -22.11
CA ASN A 86 -7.69 -5.26 -22.99
C ASN A 86 -8.96 -5.68 -23.73
N SER A 87 -8.78 -6.15 -24.96
CA SER A 87 -9.84 -6.69 -25.81
C SER A 87 -9.46 -8.08 -26.29
N PHE A 88 -10.24 -9.08 -25.87
CA PHE A 88 -10.12 -10.48 -26.29
C PHE A 88 -11.46 -11.16 -26.14
N TYR A 89 -11.75 -12.10 -27.05
CA TYR A 89 -13.09 -12.65 -27.19
C TYR A 89 -13.05 -14.13 -27.57
N PHE A 90 -14.07 -14.86 -27.12
CA PHE A 90 -14.40 -16.23 -27.54
C PHE A 90 -15.91 -16.44 -27.38
N ASP A 91 -16.40 -17.57 -27.89
CA ASP A 91 -17.83 -17.87 -27.95
C ASP A 91 -18.47 -18.08 -26.57
N ALA A 92 -19.66 -17.54 -26.35
CA ALA A 92 -20.40 -17.65 -25.09
C ALA A 92 -20.90 -19.07 -24.79
N GLU A 93 -21.00 -19.97 -25.78
CA GLU A 93 -21.37 -21.38 -25.59
C GLU A 93 -20.45 -22.11 -24.60
N VAL A 94 -19.22 -21.62 -24.45
CA VAL A 94 -18.23 -22.10 -23.47
C VAL A 94 -18.80 -22.05 -22.04
N VAL A 95 -19.65 -21.07 -21.71
CA VAL A 95 -20.29 -20.96 -20.38
C VAL A 95 -21.14 -22.19 -20.08
N GLU A 96 -21.98 -22.61 -21.02
CA GLU A 96 -22.89 -23.74 -20.83
C GLU A 96 -22.15 -25.08 -20.75
N ARG A 97 -21.04 -25.21 -21.48
CA ARG A 97 -20.14 -26.37 -21.37
C ARG A 97 -19.43 -26.39 -20.01
N ILE A 98 -18.93 -25.27 -19.52
CA ILE A 98 -18.30 -25.17 -18.19
C ILE A 98 -19.28 -25.53 -17.08
N LYS A 99 -20.54 -25.06 -17.15
CA LYS A 99 -21.57 -25.39 -16.15
C LYS A 99 -21.84 -26.89 -16.02
N LYS A 100 -21.62 -27.67 -17.08
CA LYS A 100 -21.81 -29.14 -17.10
C LYS A 100 -20.64 -29.92 -16.48
N ILE A 101 -19.50 -29.27 -16.24
CA ILE A 101 -18.31 -29.93 -15.68
C ILE A 101 -18.51 -30.21 -14.20
N GLU A 102 -18.33 -31.47 -13.81
CA GLU A 102 -18.43 -31.89 -12.41
C GLU A 102 -17.41 -31.17 -11.52
N GLY A 103 -17.93 -30.49 -10.48
CA GLY A 103 -17.16 -29.70 -9.53
C GLY A 103 -17.35 -28.18 -9.69
N VAL A 104 -17.93 -27.73 -10.81
CA VAL A 104 -18.32 -26.32 -11.00
C VAL A 104 -19.61 -26.03 -10.22
N GLU A 105 -19.59 -25.03 -9.35
CA GLU A 105 -20.75 -24.55 -8.58
C GLU A 105 -21.48 -23.43 -9.35
N LEU A 106 -20.73 -22.43 -9.83
CA LEU A 106 -21.24 -21.30 -10.59
C LEU A 106 -20.27 -20.96 -11.74
N ALA A 107 -20.83 -20.53 -12.87
CA ALA A 107 -20.08 -19.97 -13.98
C ALA A 107 -20.81 -18.72 -14.49
N SER A 108 -20.10 -17.58 -14.54
CA SER A 108 -20.66 -16.29 -14.95
C SER A 108 -19.78 -15.66 -16.05
N PRO A 109 -20.36 -15.26 -17.19
CA PRO A 109 -19.62 -14.62 -18.27
C PRO A 109 -19.26 -13.17 -17.92
N GLN A 110 -18.13 -12.71 -18.44
CA GLN A 110 -17.76 -11.30 -18.45
C GLN A 110 -17.33 -10.87 -19.84
N LEU A 111 -17.74 -9.66 -20.22
CA LEU A 111 -17.40 -9.00 -21.47
C LEU A 111 -16.53 -7.78 -21.19
N PHE A 112 -15.34 -7.72 -21.76
CA PHE A 112 -14.44 -6.59 -21.59
C PHE A 112 -14.49 -5.68 -22.82
N ILE A 113 -14.72 -4.39 -22.58
CA ILE A 113 -14.67 -3.36 -23.60
C ILE A 113 -13.61 -2.35 -23.15
N ALA A 114 -12.49 -2.37 -23.86
CA ALA A 114 -11.44 -1.37 -23.70
C ALA A 114 -11.92 -0.04 -24.28
N THR A 115 -11.90 1.02 -23.47
CA THR A 115 -12.21 2.38 -23.94
C THR A 115 -10.94 3.20 -24.08
N LEU A 116 -10.84 3.98 -25.16
CA LEU A 116 -9.92 5.12 -25.19
C LEU A 116 -10.38 6.15 -24.15
N SER A 117 -9.45 6.97 -23.64
CA SER A 117 -9.69 7.98 -22.60
C SER A 117 -11.06 8.65 -22.78
N ALA A 118 -12.00 8.35 -21.89
CA ALA A 118 -13.33 8.95 -21.94
C ALA A 118 -13.24 10.44 -21.57
N GLY A 119 -14.11 11.30 -22.13
CA GLY A 119 -14.11 12.73 -21.81
C GLY A 119 -14.30 13.04 -20.32
N CYS A 120 -14.82 12.10 -19.52
CA CYS A 120 -14.98 12.22 -18.08
C CYS A 120 -13.70 11.89 -17.26
N CYS A 121 -12.67 11.27 -17.85
CA CYS A 121 -11.51 10.74 -17.13
C CYS A 121 -10.18 10.94 -17.90
N SER A 122 -9.13 11.33 -17.19
CA SER A 122 -7.77 11.50 -17.74
C SER A 122 -7.00 10.18 -17.95
N PHE A 123 -7.67 9.03 -17.80
CA PHE A 123 -7.08 7.70 -17.84
C PHE A 123 -8.01 6.77 -18.63
N PRO A 124 -7.48 5.75 -19.33
CA PRO A 124 -8.30 4.81 -20.05
C PRO A 124 -9.12 3.97 -19.06
N LEU A 125 -10.39 3.71 -19.39
CA LEU A 125 -11.31 2.98 -18.53
C LEU A 125 -11.56 1.58 -19.10
N GLN A 126 -11.63 0.60 -18.20
CA GLN A 126 -12.08 -0.75 -18.55
C GLN A 126 -13.57 -0.87 -18.26
N ILE A 127 -14.36 -1.13 -19.29
CA ILE A 127 -15.78 -1.46 -19.14
C ILE A 127 -15.92 -2.97 -19.06
N ILE A 128 -16.70 -3.43 -18.08
CA ILE A 128 -16.93 -4.84 -17.79
C ILE A 128 -18.43 -5.08 -17.82
N GLY A 129 -18.91 -5.71 -18.89
CA GLY A 129 -20.24 -6.29 -18.97
C GLY A 129 -20.31 -7.54 -18.11
N ILE A 130 -21.23 -7.58 -17.16
CA ILE A 130 -21.47 -8.74 -16.30
C ILE A 130 -22.94 -9.15 -16.36
N ASP A 131 -23.18 -10.42 -16.16
CA ASP A 131 -24.53 -10.94 -15.89
C ASP A 131 -24.82 -10.78 -14.40
N PHE A 132 -25.66 -9.80 -14.05
CA PHE A 132 -26.03 -9.51 -12.66
C PHE A 132 -26.93 -10.57 -12.03
N ASP A 133 -27.42 -11.58 -12.73
CA ASP A 133 -28.15 -12.68 -12.09
C ASP A 133 -27.17 -13.76 -11.62
N SER A 134 -26.23 -14.15 -12.48
CA SER A 134 -25.20 -15.16 -12.17
C SER A 134 -23.94 -14.63 -11.49
N ASP A 135 -23.69 -13.31 -11.47
CA ASP A 135 -22.46 -12.75 -10.90
C ASP A 135 -22.36 -12.98 -9.39
N PHE A 136 -21.19 -13.44 -8.97
CA PHE A 136 -20.80 -13.62 -7.58
C PHE A 136 -19.56 -12.79 -7.21
N ASN A 137 -18.94 -12.10 -8.19
CA ASN A 137 -17.68 -11.40 -7.99
C ASN A 137 -17.87 -9.94 -7.60
N VAL A 138 -18.85 -9.24 -8.17
CA VAL A 138 -19.02 -7.78 -8.01
C VAL A 138 -20.05 -7.45 -6.94
N LYS A 139 -21.16 -8.20 -6.88
CA LYS A 139 -22.26 -7.97 -5.93
C LYS A 139 -21.82 -7.80 -4.47
N PRO A 140 -20.91 -8.65 -3.92
CA PRO A 140 -20.55 -8.57 -2.51
C PRO A 140 -19.81 -7.28 -2.10
N TRP A 141 -19.28 -6.52 -3.07
CA TRP A 141 -18.39 -5.38 -2.80
C TRP A 141 -19.03 -4.00 -3.01
N LEU A 142 -20.32 -3.98 -3.33
CA LEU A 142 -21.11 -2.76 -3.42
C LEU A 142 -21.18 -2.10 -2.03
N LYS A 143 -20.76 -0.83 -1.91
CA LYS A 143 -20.81 -0.09 -0.64
C LYS A 143 -22.21 -0.02 -0.04
N LYS A 144 -23.24 -0.01 -0.89
CA LYS A 144 -24.64 -0.14 -0.53
C LYS A 144 -25.18 -1.34 -1.29
N GLN A 145 -25.79 -2.28 -0.59
CA GLN A 145 -26.47 -3.41 -1.21
C GLN A 145 -27.71 -2.87 -1.93
N ILE A 146 -27.68 -2.86 -3.26
CA ILE A 146 -28.80 -2.47 -4.12
C ILE A 146 -29.58 -3.76 -4.45
N LYS A 147 -30.90 -3.68 -4.65
CA LYS A 147 -31.64 -4.79 -5.29
C LYS A 147 -31.10 -4.95 -6.71
N LEU A 148 -30.50 -6.11 -6.97
CA LEU A 148 -29.37 -6.26 -7.89
C LEU A 148 -29.70 -6.40 -9.37
N SER A 149 -30.97 -6.37 -9.76
CA SER A 149 -31.34 -6.28 -11.17
C SER A 149 -31.16 -4.82 -11.59
N LEU A 150 -29.98 -4.48 -12.12
CA LEU A 150 -29.74 -3.16 -12.70
C LEU A 150 -30.75 -2.94 -13.83
N LEU A 151 -31.37 -1.75 -13.84
CA LEU A 151 -32.22 -1.34 -14.95
C LEU A 151 -31.35 -1.04 -16.19
N ASP A 152 -32.00 -1.04 -17.35
CA ASP A 152 -31.40 -0.55 -18.59
C ASP A 152 -30.86 0.88 -18.36
N ASN A 153 -29.62 1.15 -18.76
CA ASN A 153 -28.84 2.37 -18.47
C ASN A 153 -28.34 2.61 -17.02
N GLN A 154 -28.42 1.63 -16.11
CA GLN A 154 -27.75 1.72 -14.81
C GLN A 154 -26.35 1.09 -14.84
N ILE A 155 -25.42 1.71 -14.10
CA ILE A 155 -24.02 1.26 -14.00
C ILE A 155 -23.53 1.24 -12.55
N VAL A 156 -22.58 0.37 -12.29
CA VAL A 156 -21.78 0.33 -11.06
C VAL A 156 -20.38 0.82 -11.40
N VAL A 157 -19.86 1.77 -10.63
CA VAL A 157 -18.55 2.36 -10.91
C VAL A 157 -17.51 2.02 -9.86
N GLY A 158 -16.25 1.95 -10.29
CA GLY A 158 -15.09 1.92 -9.43
C GLY A 158 -14.97 3.18 -8.56
N SER A 159 -14.13 3.12 -7.52
CA SER A 159 -14.01 4.22 -6.56
C SER A 159 -13.36 5.48 -7.11
N ASN A 160 -12.61 5.40 -8.21
CA ASN A 160 -11.90 6.54 -8.80
C ASN A 160 -12.68 7.21 -9.94
N ILE A 161 -13.79 6.61 -10.38
CA ILE A 161 -14.66 7.21 -11.41
C ILE A 161 -15.43 8.38 -10.80
N SER A 162 -15.39 9.54 -11.45
CA SER A 162 -16.12 10.74 -11.02
C SER A 162 -17.64 10.57 -11.12
N GLY A 163 -18.38 11.26 -10.24
CA GLY A 163 -19.85 11.24 -10.19
C GLY A 163 -20.37 10.74 -8.83
N ASP A 164 -21.61 11.08 -8.49
CA ASP A 164 -22.27 10.64 -7.27
C ASP A 164 -23.38 9.64 -7.56
N TYR A 165 -23.90 8.99 -6.52
CA TYR A 165 -25.05 8.11 -6.65
C TYR A 165 -26.24 8.85 -7.29
N ASN A 166 -26.93 8.20 -8.23
CA ASN A 166 -27.99 8.77 -9.08
C ASN A 166 -27.56 9.93 -10.00
N SER A 167 -26.26 10.23 -10.11
CA SER A 167 -25.79 11.17 -11.13
C SER A 167 -25.71 10.49 -12.50
N GLN A 168 -25.93 11.28 -13.55
CA GLN A 168 -25.83 10.83 -14.94
C GLN A 168 -24.41 11.08 -15.45
N VAL A 169 -23.80 10.05 -16.05
CA VAL A 169 -22.51 10.13 -16.72
C VAL A 169 -22.69 9.69 -18.16
N LYS A 170 -22.05 10.36 -19.10
CA LYS A 170 -22.10 10.01 -20.52
C LYS A 170 -20.83 9.26 -20.93
N PHE A 171 -21.00 8.09 -21.52
CA PHE A 171 -19.93 7.32 -22.15
C PHE A 171 -20.27 7.16 -23.63
N PHE A 172 -19.40 7.63 -24.53
CA PHE A 172 -19.65 7.59 -25.99
C PHE A 172 -21.02 8.15 -26.40
N ASN A 173 -21.38 9.31 -25.84
CA ASN A 173 -22.68 9.97 -26.04
C ASN A 173 -23.91 9.20 -25.53
N GLN A 174 -23.72 8.04 -24.89
CA GLN A 174 -24.77 7.28 -24.22
C GLN A 174 -24.87 7.66 -22.73
N PRO A 175 -26.04 8.10 -22.25
CA PRO A 175 -26.24 8.45 -20.85
C PRO A 175 -26.43 7.21 -19.97
N PHE A 176 -25.72 7.15 -18.86
CA PHE A 176 -25.86 6.12 -17.83
C PHE A 176 -26.04 6.74 -16.45
N VAL A 177 -26.78 6.06 -15.57
CA VAL A 177 -27.01 6.48 -14.19
C VAL A 177 -26.16 5.63 -13.25
N ILE A 178 -25.41 6.28 -12.35
CA ILE A 178 -24.62 5.57 -11.34
C ILE A 178 -25.58 4.99 -10.28
N ALA A 179 -25.82 3.69 -10.36
CA ALA A 179 -26.60 2.94 -9.41
C ALA A 179 -25.76 2.46 -8.23
N GLY A 180 -24.45 2.24 -8.38
CA GLY A 180 -23.61 1.75 -7.30
C GLY A 180 -22.16 2.15 -7.40
N ARG A 181 -21.46 2.15 -6.26
CA ARG A 181 -20.02 2.38 -6.20
C ARG A 181 -19.32 1.30 -5.39
N LEU A 182 -18.25 0.76 -5.95
CA LEU A 182 -17.40 -0.21 -5.28
C LEU A 182 -16.55 0.44 -4.19
N SER A 183 -16.20 -0.35 -3.17
CA SER A 183 -15.19 0.08 -2.19
C SER A 183 -13.83 0.28 -2.87
N LYS A 184 -12.99 1.17 -2.33
CA LYS A 184 -11.66 1.43 -2.89
C LYS A 184 -10.72 0.26 -2.59
N THR A 185 -9.92 -0.14 -3.58
CA THR A 185 -8.99 -1.28 -3.47
C THR A 185 -7.58 -1.05 -3.93
N GLY A 186 -7.31 0.09 -4.56
CA GLY A 186 -6.01 0.44 -5.11
C GLY A 186 -5.65 -0.38 -6.34
N MET A 187 -6.64 -0.93 -7.06
CA MET A 187 -6.48 -1.87 -8.16
C MET A 187 -7.31 -1.49 -9.39
N GLY A 188 -7.16 -2.24 -10.49
CA GLY A 188 -7.84 -2.02 -11.76
C GLY A 188 -9.33 -1.73 -11.64
N PHE A 189 -10.05 -2.48 -10.79
CA PHE A 189 -11.49 -2.29 -10.55
C PHE A 189 -11.87 -0.91 -10.02
N ASP A 190 -10.96 -0.17 -9.38
CA ASP A 190 -11.24 1.21 -8.96
C ASP A 190 -11.41 2.15 -10.16
N ASN A 191 -10.86 1.79 -11.32
CA ASN A 191 -10.93 2.50 -12.59
C ASN A 191 -11.83 1.76 -13.62
N SER A 192 -12.67 0.83 -13.16
CA SER A 192 -13.58 0.07 -14.03
C SER A 192 -15.03 0.51 -13.88
N ILE A 193 -15.81 0.25 -14.93
CA ILE A 193 -17.27 0.42 -14.93
C ILE A 193 -17.89 -0.95 -15.17
N PHE A 194 -18.87 -1.29 -14.36
CA PHE A 194 -19.62 -2.53 -14.44
C PHE A 194 -21.04 -2.21 -14.89
N MET A 195 -21.50 -2.92 -15.92
CA MET A 195 -22.83 -2.76 -16.50
C MET A 195 -23.34 -4.11 -16.98
N THR A 196 -24.61 -4.19 -17.39
CA THR A 196 -25.13 -5.42 -17.98
C THR A 196 -24.41 -5.73 -19.30
N ILE A 197 -24.35 -7.01 -19.69
CA ILE A 197 -23.74 -7.40 -20.96
C ILE A 197 -24.46 -6.72 -22.14
N GLU A 198 -25.77 -6.53 -22.05
CA GLU A 198 -26.57 -5.83 -23.04
C GLU A 198 -26.14 -4.36 -23.17
N ASN A 199 -25.94 -3.66 -22.05
CA ASN A 199 -25.46 -2.28 -22.05
C ASN A 199 -24.04 -2.17 -22.61
N ALA A 200 -23.17 -3.13 -22.26
CA ALA A 200 -21.83 -3.21 -22.81
C ALA A 200 -21.87 -3.40 -24.34
N ARG A 201 -22.69 -4.32 -24.85
CA ARG A 201 -22.87 -4.53 -26.31
C ARG A 201 -23.43 -3.30 -27.01
N LYS A 202 -24.44 -2.63 -26.44
CA LYS A 202 -24.97 -1.35 -26.96
C LYS A 202 -23.85 -0.31 -27.09
N LEU A 203 -23.00 -0.21 -26.08
CA LEU A 203 -21.85 0.69 -26.09
C LEU A 203 -20.80 0.30 -27.13
N ALA A 204 -20.51 -1.00 -27.29
CA ALA A 204 -19.59 -1.50 -28.31
C ALA A 204 -20.05 -1.17 -29.73
N LYS A 205 -21.36 -1.30 -30.01
CA LYS A 205 -21.95 -0.94 -31.32
C LYS A 205 -21.84 0.55 -31.60
N GLU A 206 -22.08 1.40 -30.61
CA GLU A 206 -21.90 2.84 -30.76
C GLU A 206 -20.43 3.21 -30.98
N TYR A 207 -19.51 2.48 -30.31
CA TYR A 207 -18.07 2.65 -30.47
C TYR A 207 -17.54 2.14 -31.83
N GLU A 208 -18.21 1.17 -32.47
CA GLU A 208 -17.84 0.65 -33.79
C GLU A 208 -17.79 1.74 -34.86
N ARG A 209 -18.60 2.80 -34.70
CA ARG A 209 -18.59 4.00 -35.56
C ARG A 209 -17.23 4.73 -35.56
N ILE A 210 -16.39 4.45 -34.57
CA ILE A 210 -15.10 5.12 -34.33
C ILE A 210 -13.93 4.11 -34.47
N MET A 211 -14.10 2.86 -34.06
CA MET A 211 -13.06 1.82 -34.13
C MET A 211 -13.68 0.43 -34.28
N GLN A 212 -13.23 -0.38 -35.25
CA GLN A 212 -13.78 -1.73 -35.47
C GLN A 212 -13.66 -2.59 -34.21
N HIS A 213 -14.81 -3.01 -33.65
CA HIS A 213 -14.86 -3.81 -32.44
C HIS A 213 -15.61 -5.13 -32.71
N PRO A 214 -14.99 -6.32 -32.55
CA PRO A 214 -15.60 -7.60 -32.94
C PRO A 214 -16.97 -7.87 -32.30
N VAL A 215 -17.13 -7.47 -31.04
CA VAL A 215 -18.37 -7.61 -30.26
C VAL A 215 -19.55 -6.80 -30.83
N ALA A 216 -19.27 -5.77 -31.62
CA ALA A 216 -20.33 -5.00 -32.27
C ALA A 216 -21.01 -5.79 -33.40
N LYS A 217 -20.28 -6.73 -34.01
CA LYS A 217 -20.73 -7.58 -35.12
C LYS A 217 -21.28 -8.92 -34.67
N ASP A 218 -20.74 -9.45 -33.57
CA ASP A 218 -21.14 -10.74 -33.02
C ASP A 218 -21.51 -10.59 -31.54
N GLU A 219 -22.81 -10.75 -31.27
CA GLU A 219 -23.34 -10.69 -29.91
C GLU A 219 -22.98 -11.93 -29.09
N ASN A 220 -22.57 -13.04 -29.72
CA ASN A 220 -22.24 -14.28 -29.01
C ASN A 220 -20.85 -14.26 -28.36
N LEU A 221 -20.10 -13.15 -28.48
CA LEU A 221 -18.74 -13.05 -27.96
C LEU A 221 -18.70 -12.58 -26.50
N ILE A 222 -17.85 -13.24 -25.71
CA ILE A 222 -17.49 -12.89 -24.32
C ILE A 222 -15.98 -12.87 -24.15
N SER A 223 -15.49 -12.21 -23.09
CA SER A 223 -14.05 -12.08 -22.84
C SER A 223 -13.50 -13.07 -21.83
N SER A 224 -14.29 -13.46 -20.82
CA SER A 224 -13.87 -14.47 -19.85
C SER A 224 -15.08 -15.14 -19.19
N VAL A 225 -14.84 -16.31 -18.59
CA VAL A 225 -15.81 -16.98 -17.71
C VAL A 225 -15.22 -17.09 -16.32
N MET A 226 -15.92 -16.50 -15.35
CA MET A 226 -15.59 -16.58 -13.93
C MET A 226 -16.21 -17.83 -13.34
N VAL A 227 -15.39 -18.74 -12.82
CA VAL A 227 -15.82 -20.06 -12.34
C VAL A 227 -15.57 -20.19 -10.86
N LYS A 228 -16.65 -20.50 -10.12
CA LYS A 228 -16.60 -20.86 -8.71
C LYS A 228 -16.75 -22.37 -8.56
N ILE A 229 -15.88 -22.96 -7.75
CA ILE A 229 -15.80 -24.40 -7.57
C ILE A 229 -16.49 -24.79 -6.27
N ASN A 230 -17.17 -25.93 -6.28
CA ASN A 230 -17.75 -26.49 -5.08
C ASN A 230 -16.61 -26.81 -4.08
N PRO A 231 -16.68 -26.36 -2.82
CA PRO A 231 -15.60 -26.54 -1.83
C PRO A 231 -15.15 -27.99 -1.59
N ARG A 232 -15.98 -28.98 -1.99
CA ARG A 232 -15.67 -30.41 -1.90
C ARG A 232 -14.68 -30.90 -2.96
N TYR A 233 -14.44 -30.14 -4.01
CA TYR A 233 -13.57 -30.51 -5.14
C TYR A 233 -12.25 -29.74 -5.11
N ASP A 234 -11.17 -30.38 -5.55
CA ASP A 234 -9.88 -29.71 -5.71
C ASP A 234 -9.86 -28.81 -6.95
N VAL A 235 -9.45 -27.56 -6.75
CA VAL A 235 -9.40 -26.54 -7.81
C VAL A 235 -8.49 -26.95 -8.97
N LYS A 236 -7.35 -27.60 -8.67
CA LYS A 236 -6.41 -28.00 -9.73
C LYS A 236 -6.97 -29.17 -10.55
N ALA A 237 -7.66 -30.10 -9.91
CA ALA A 237 -8.33 -31.19 -10.59
C ALA A 237 -9.43 -30.68 -11.54
N VAL A 238 -10.28 -29.76 -11.09
CA VAL A 238 -11.31 -29.14 -11.95
C VAL A 238 -10.68 -28.32 -13.07
N ALA A 239 -9.60 -27.56 -12.81
CA ALA A 239 -8.86 -26.84 -13.85
C ALA A 239 -8.30 -27.79 -14.92
N LYS A 240 -7.84 -28.99 -14.53
CA LYS A 240 -7.38 -30.02 -15.47
C LYS A 240 -8.54 -30.55 -16.31
N LYS A 241 -9.70 -30.84 -15.70
CA LYS A 241 -10.93 -31.23 -16.42
C LYS A 241 -11.35 -30.17 -17.43
N ILE A 242 -11.37 -28.89 -17.06
CA ILE A 242 -11.68 -27.77 -17.98
C ILE A 242 -10.68 -27.75 -19.13
N ARG A 243 -9.37 -27.88 -18.86
CA ARG A 243 -8.36 -27.90 -19.92
C ARG A 243 -8.52 -29.08 -20.88
N GLU A 244 -8.96 -30.24 -20.37
CA GLU A 244 -9.20 -31.43 -21.18
C GLU A 244 -10.47 -31.31 -22.03
N GLU A 245 -11.54 -30.74 -21.47
CA GLU A 245 -12.81 -30.47 -22.17
C GLU A 245 -12.61 -29.56 -23.38
N PHE A 246 -11.80 -28.51 -23.25
CA PHE A 246 -11.52 -27.54 -24.32
C PHE A 246 -10.20 -27.82 -25.06
N LYS A 247 -9.71 -29.06 -25.04
CA LYS A 247 -8.45 -29.40 -25.70
C LYS A 247 -8.57 -29.24 -27.22
N GLY A 248 -7.76 -28.36 -27.79
CA GLY A 248 -7.79 -28.05 -29.23
C GLY A 248 -8.64 -26.83 -29.57
N GLU A 249 -9.38 -26.31 -28.60
CA GLU A 249 -9.96 -24.98 -28.63
C GLU A 249 -8.97 -24.03 -27.94
N GLU A 250 -8.80 -22.80 -28.45
CA GLU A 250 -7.86 -21.82 -27.88
C GLU A 250 -8.36 -21.26 -26.55
N ILE A 251 -8.74 -22.11 -25.60
CA ILE A 251 -9.37 -21.79 -24.31
C ILE A 251 -8.51 -22.36 -23.18
N TYR A 252 -8.24 -21.54 -22.17
CA TYR A 252 -7.32 -21.87 -21.10
C TYR A 252 -7.86 -21.50 -19.71
N PRO A 253 -7.88 -22.46 -18.75
CA PRO A 253 -8.25 -22.17 -17.36
C PRO A 253 -7.06 -21.63 -16.55
N LEU A 254 -7.23 -20.45 -15.96
CA LEU A 254 -6.30 -19.82 -15.05
C LEU A 254 -6.79 -19.96 -13.61
N ILE A 255 -5.95 -20.54 -12.76
CA ILE A 255 -6.25 -20.64 -11.33
C ILE A 255 -5.95 -19.29 -10.67
N SER A 256 -6.97 -18.61 -10.14
CA SER A 256 -6.86 -17.28 -9.55
C SER A 256 -5.79 -17.23 -8.45
N LYS A 257 -5.73 -18.28 -7.62
CA LYS A 257 -4.72 -18.40 -6.56
C LYS A 257 -3.28 -18.43 -7.09
N ARG A 258 -3.04 -18.97 -8.29
CA ARG A 258 -1.69 -19.04 -8.88
C ARG A 258 -1.20 -17.66 -9.35
N MET A 259 -2.09 -16.88 -9.96
CA MET A 259 -1.84 -15.46 -10.29
C MET A 259 -1.47 -14.70 -9.01
N MET A 260 -2.23 -14.92 -7.95
CA MET A 260 -1.97 -14.29 -6.66
C MET A 260 -0.68 -14.73 -5.98
N THR A 261 -0.32 -16.02 -6.04
CA THR A 261 0.91 -16.50 -5.38
C THR A 261 2.16 -15.91 -6.02
N ASN A 262 2.19 -15.74 -7.34
CA ASN A 262 3.35 -15.19 -8.05
C ASN A 262 3.60 -13.71 -7.69
N ILE A 263 2.53 -12.96 -7.47
CA ILE A 263 2.62 -11.54 -7.14
C ILE A 263 2.81 -11.36 -5.63
N SER A 264 2.11 -12.17 -4.82
CA SER A 264 2.30 -12.20 -3.37
C SER A 264 3.72 -12.61 -3.00
N SER A 265 4.35 -13.56 -3.72
CA SER A 265 5.75 -13.92 -3.50
C SER A 265 6.68 -12.76 -3.87
N SER A 266 6.43 -12.10 -5.00
CA SER A 266 7.20 -10.93 -5.43
C SER A 266 7.10 -9.77 -4.42
N ILE A 267 5.91 -9.48 -3.92
CA ILE A 267 5.69 -8.48 -2.87
C ILE A 267 6.31 -8.92 -1.54
N SER A 268 6.25 -10.21 -1.20
CA SER A 268 6.90 -10.73 0.00
C SER A 268 8.42 -10.56 -0.05
N SER A 269 9.03 -10.80 -1.22
CA SER A 269 10.45 -10.54 -1.45
C SER A 269 10.77 -9.04 -1.37
N LEU A 270 9.95 -8.16 -1.94
CA LEU A 270 10.15 -6.71 -1.77
C LEU A 270 10.05 -6.30 -0.29
N ASN A 271 9.11 -6.86 0.46
CA ASN A 271 8.97 -6.60 1.88
C ASN A 271 10.22 -7.04 2.66
N ILE A 272 10.80 -8.20 2.34
CA ILE A 272 12.02 -8.66 3.03
C ILE A 272 13.19 -7.70 2.77
N TYR A 273 13.34 -7.22 1.53
CA TYR A 273 14.37 -6.23 1.19
C TYR A 273 14.16 -4.91 1.93
N VAL A 274 12.92 -4.41 2.03
CA VAL A 274 12.60 -3.20 2.79
C VAL A 274 12.93 -3.37 4.27
N TYR A 275 12.59 -4.51 4.89
CA TYR A 275 12.92 -4.77 6.29
C TYR A 275 14.42 -4.90 6.53
N ILE A 276 15.16 -5.54 5.62
CA ILE A 276 16.63 -5.63 5.70
C ILE A 276 17.24 -4.23 5.60
N LEU A 277 16.79 -3.40 4.64
CA LEU A 277 17.28 -2.04 4.49
C LEU A 277 17.00 -1.20 5.75
N ILE A 278 15.80 -1.31 6.32
CA ILE A 278 15.45 -0.65 7.59
C ILE A 278 16.38 -1.11 8.71
N ALA A 279 16.64 -2.42 8.83
CA ALA A 279 17.53 -2.97 9.86
C ALA A 279 18.97 -2.44 9.72
N ILE A 280 19.49 -2.34 8.49
CA ILE A 280 20.81 -1.78 8.20
C ILE A 280 20.86 -0.29 8.57
N LEU A 281 19.85 0.49 8.16
CA LEU A 281 19.77 1.92 8.50
C LEU A 281 19.73 2.14 10.02
N TRP A 282 19.02 1.27 10.74
CA TRP A 282 18.98 1.25 12.19
C TRP A 282 20.34 0.98 12.82
N LEU A 283 21.07 -0.02 12.31
CA LEU A 283 22.40 -0.35 12.79
C LEU A 283 23.38 0.81 12.53
N LEU A 284 23.38 1.36 11.31
CA LEU A 284 24.20 2.51 10.94
C LEU A 284 23.90 3.72 11.82
N SER A 285 22.63 4.01 12.06
CA SER A 285 22.21 5.07 12.99
C SER A 285 22.81 4.90 14.38
N PHE A 286 22.66 3.71 14.95
CA PHE A 286 23.15 3.43 16.29
C PHE A 286 24.66 3.65 16.38
N ILE A 287 25.42 3.23 15.36
CA ILE A 287 26.87 3.47 15.28
C ILE A 287 27.16 4.97 15.19
N VAL A 288 26.53 5.70 14.27
CA VAL A 288 26.79 7.13 14.06
C VAL A 288 26.43 7.93 15.31
N LEU A 289 25.31 7.62 15.97
CA LEU A 289 24.92 8.23 17.23
C LEU A 289 25.92 7.91 18.34
N ALA A 290 26.34 6.65 18.48
CA ALA A 290 27.33 6.27 19.49
C ALA A 290 28.67 6.99 19.29
N VAL A 291 29.17 7.07 18.04
CA VAL A 291 30.39 7.83 17.71
C VAL A 291 30.20 9.32 18.00
N SER A 292 29.06 9.88 17.61
CA SER A 292 28.75 11.29 17.83
C SER A 292 28.68 11.65 19.30
N PHE A 293 28.00 10.83 20.12
CA PHE A 293 27.97 11.01 21.58
C PHE A 293 29.37 10.82 22.18
N SER A 294 30.14 9.84 21.72
CA SER A 294 31.52 9.64 22.18
C SER A 294 32.40 10.86 21.93
N SER A 295 32.25 11.50 20.76
CA SER A 295 32.91 12.79 20.48
C SER A 295 32.41 13.90 21.42
N ILE A 296 31.10 14.00 21.75
CA ILE A 296 30.55 14.99 22.71
C ILE A 296 31.29 14.86 24.03
N PHE A 297 31.34 13.65 24.56
CA PHE A 297 31.96 13.40 25.85
C PHE A 297 33.44 13.66 25.81
N ASN A 298 34.12 13.31 24.72
CA ASN A 298 35.55 13.52 24.60
C ASN A 298 35.92 15.01 24.56
N GLU A 299 35.11 15.83 23.89
CA GLU A 299 35.25 17.29 23.86
C GLU A 299 34.88 17.96 25.19
N ARG A 300 33.94 17.38 25.95
CA ARG A 300 33.43 17.93 27.22
C ARG A 300 34.05 17.30 28.47
N LYS A 301 35.11 16.49 28.35
CA LYS A 301 35.72 15.83 29.53
C LYS A 301 36.15 16.84 30.58
N GLU A 302 36.75 17.95 30.16
CA GLU A 302 37.22 18.98 31.09
C GLU A 302 36.07 19.73 31.76
N GLU A 303 34.98 20.02 31.03
CA GLU A 303 33.77 20.62 31.59
C GLU A 303 33.10 19.69 32.62
N PHE A 304 33.03 18.38 32.32
CA PHE A 304 32.51 17.37 33.24
C PHE A 304 33.43 17.12 34.44
N GLY A 305 34.75 17.24 34.25
CA GLY A 305 35.74 17.22 35.33
C GLY A 305 35.53 18.39 36.30
N MET A 306 35.37 19.61 35.79
CA MET A 306 35.04 20.80 36.60
C MET A 306 33.72 20.64 37.36
N LEU A 307 32.64 20.19 36.69
CA LEU A 307 31.35 19.95 37.34
C LEU A 307 31.47 18.94 38.49
N ARG A 308 32.37 17.96 38.36
CA ARG A 308 32.62 16.94 39.38
C ARG A 308 33.43 17.47 40.57
N ILE A 309 34.39 18.36 40.31
CA ILE A 309 35.13 19.08 41.37
C ILE A 309 34.17 19.96 42.20
N ILE A 310 33.18 20.56 41.55
CA ILE A 310 32.12 21.37 42.20
C ILE A 310 31.07 20.48 42.92
N GLY A 311 31.22 19.15 42.88
CA GLY A 311 30.40 18.19 43.64
C GLY A 311 29.26 17.52 42.86
N SER A 312 29.25 17.59 41.52
CA SER A 312 28.25 16.87 40.71
C SER A 312 28.48 15.36 40.73
N THR A 313 27.41 14.58 40.89
CA THR A 313 27.46 13.12 40.96
C THR A 313 27.49 12.48 39.57
N LYS A 314 28.08 11.27 39.45
CA LYS A 314 28.08 10.47 38.20
C LYS A 314 26.66 10.29 37.63
N LYS A 315 25.64 10.19 38.51
CA LYS A 315 24.22 10.08 38.14
C LYS A 315 23.71 11.33 37.42
N LYS A 316 24.02 12.55 37.92
CA LYS A 316 23.60 13.80 37.27
C LYS A 316 24.21 13.99 35.88
N LEU A 317 25.47 13.59 35.71
CA LEU A 317 26.16 13.62 34.41
C LEU A 317 25.51 12.69 33.38
N PHE A 318 25.11 11.51 33.85
CA PHE A 318 24.39 10.52 33.05
C PHE A 318 22.97 10.98 32.68
N GLU A 319 22.21 11.50 33.64
CA GLU A 319 20.87 12.05 33.41
C GLU A 319 20.90 13.17 32.37
N LEU A 320 21.90 14.05 32.45
CA LEU A 320 22.08 15.14 31.48
C LEU A 320 22.26 14.62 30.06
N ALA A 321 23.13 13.63 29.86
CA ALA A 321 23.39 13.09 28.53
C ALA A 321 22.22 12.29 27.97
N VAL A 322 21.56 11.49 28.80
CA VAL A 322 20.35 10.76 28.41
C VAL A 322 19.27 11.75 27.98
N LEU A 323 19.06 12.82 28.75
CA LEU A 323 18.05 13.83 28.45
C LEU A 323 18.38 14.64 27.18
N GLU A 324 19.64 15.00 26.95
CA GLU A 324 20.09 15.65 25.70
C GLU A 324 19.82 14.73 24.49
N SER A 325 20.19 13.45 24.59
CA SER A 325 19.96 12.46 23.52
C SER A 325 18.48 12.20 23.26
N LEU A 326 17.66 12.22 24.31
CA LEU A 326 16.21 12.02 24.26
C LEU A 326 15.54 13.18 23.50
N ILE A 327 15.85 14.42 23.85
CA ILE A 327 15.27 15.61 23.18
C ILE A 327 15.63 15.61 21.68
N ILE A 328 16.88 15.32 21.35
CA ILE A 328 17.35 15.25 19.96
C ILE A 328 16.58 14.16 19.19
N SER A 329 16.49 12.95 19.76
CA SER A 329 15.83 11.81 19.11
C SER A 329 14.33 12.00 18.95
N MET A 330 13.65 12.56 19.96
CA MET A 330 12.22 12.92 19.88
C MET A 330 11.97 13.98 18.81
N SER A 331 12.82 15.01 18.74
CA SER A 331 12.70 16.07 17.74
C SER A 331 12.85 15.52 16.33
N GLY A 332 13.87 14.68 16.10
CA GLY A 332 14.06 14.01 14.81
C GLY A 332 12.90 13.06 14.48
N ALA A 333 12.44 12.27 15.45
CA ALA A 333 11.30 11.35 15.26
C ALA A 333 10.04 12.08 14.80
N ILE A 334 9.71 13.21 15.43
CA ILE A 334 8.54 14.03 15.05
C ILE A 334 8.73 14.59 13.65
N ILE A 335 9.88 15.23 13.37
CA ILE A 335 10.14 15.89 12.08
C ILE A 335 10.12 14.85 10.94
N GLY A 336 10.83 13.74 11.09
CA GLY A 336 10.94 12.73 10.05
C GLY A 336 9.63 12.01 9.79
N THR A 337 8.86 11.70 10.83
CA THR A 337 7.55 11.05 10.66
C THR A 337 6.52 12.02 10.07
N ALA A 338 6.50 13.28 10.50
CA ALA A 338 5.65 14.32 9.93
C ALA A 338 5.96 14.55 8.44
N LEU A 339 7.24 14.65 8.09
CA LEU A 339 7.69 14.79 6.71
C LEU A 339 7.31 13.57 5.86
N SER A 340 7.41 12.37 6.43
CA SER A 340 6.97 11.14 5.77
C SER A 340 5.48 11.14 5.47
N CYS A 341 4.66 11.50 6.46
CA CYS A 341 3.22 11.62 6.30
C CYS A 341 2.87 12.66 5.22
N LEU A 342 3.53 13.82 5.23
CA LEU A 342 3.33 14.88 4.24
C LEU A 342 3.66 14.40 2.82
N ILE A 343 4.79 13.73 2.62
CA ILE A 343 5.20 13.20 1.31
C ILE A 343 4.23 12.13 0.83
N VAL A 344 3.87 11.17 1.68
CA VAL A 344 2.94 10.10 1.34
C VAL A 344 1.56 10.67 0.96
N PHE A 345 1.09 11.68 1.68
CA PHE A 345 -0.19 12.32 1.39
C PHE A 345 -0.15 13.12 0.07
N LEU A 346 0.88 13.95 -0.12
CA LEU A 346 1.02 14.81 -1.30
C LEU A 346 1.24 14.00 -2.58
N PHE A 347 2.09 12.98 -2.52
CA PHE A 347 2.44 12.15 -3.66
C PHE A 347 1.61 10.87 -3.78
N ASN A 348 0.56 10.69 -2.98
CA ASN A 348 -0.28 9.50 -3.01
C ASN A 348 -0.76 9.17 -4.44
N ARG A 349 -1.25 10.17 -5.18
CA ARG A 349 -1.70 9.99 -6.56
C ARG A 349 -0.56 9.53 -7.48
N ALA A 350 0.60 10.17 -7.40
CA ALA A 350 1.78 9.84 -8.20
C ALA A 350 2.35 8.45 -7.86
N ILE A 351 2.30 8.06 -6.59
CA ILE A 351 2.72 6.74 -6.11
C ILE A 351 1.80 5.66 -6.69
N VAL A 352 0.48 5.89 -6.67
CA VAL A 352 -0.51 4.95 -7.23
C VAL A 352 -0.36 4.81 -8.75
N THR A 353 -0.26 5.91 -9.49
CA THR A 353 -0.11 5.85 -10.96
C THR A 353 1.28 5.37 -11.39
N GLY A 354 2.33 5.73 -10.66
CA GLY A 354 3.71 5.38 -11.00
C GLY A 354 4.05 3.93 -10.70
N MET A 355 3.58 3.37 -9.58
CA MET A 355 3.92 2.00 -9.20
C MET A 355 3.07 0.94 -9.91
N LYS A 356 1.85 1.26 -10.38
CA LYS A 356 0.89 0.27 -10.94
C LYS A 356 0.71 -0.98 -10.05
N LEU A 357 0.90 -0.82 -8.74
CA LEU A 357 0.80 -1.89 -7.75
C LEU A 357 -0.44 -1.71 -6.87
N PRO A 358 -0.99 -2.81 -6.31
CA PRO A 358 -2.08 -2.75 -5.34
C PRO A 358 -1.72 -1.84 -4.17
N PHE A 359 -2.30 -0.64 -4.13
CA PHE A 359 -1.97 0.33 -3.09
C PHE A 359 -3.24 0.82 -2.38
N LEU A 360 -3.45 0.27 -1.18
CA LEU A 360 -4.56 0.67 -0.33
C LEU A 360 -4.04 1.39 0.90
N ASN A 361 -4.45 2.65 1.08
CA ASN A 361 -4.04 3.42 2.24
C ASN A 361 -4.44 2.70 3.55
N PRO A 362 -3.50 2.53 4.51
CA PRO A 362 -3.81 1.94 5.80
C PRO A 362 -4.85 2.78 6.56
N SER A 363 -5.55 2.14 7.48
CA SER A 363 -6.50 2.83 8.35
C SER A 363 -5.81 3.86 9.23
N PHE A 364 -6.55 4.92 9.60
CA PHE A 364 -6.05 5.97 10.47
C PHE A 364 -5.49 5.43 11.79
N ILE A 365 -6.14 4.41 12.38
CA ILE A 365 -5.68 3.77 13.62
C ILE A 365 -4.32 3.10 13.44
N TRP A 366 -4.06 2.49 12.28
CA TRP A 366 -2.80 1.83 11.99
C TRP A 366 -1.69 2.86 11.78
N ILE A 367 -2.00 3.96 11.08
CA ILE A 367 -1.07 5.07 10.87
C ILE A 367 -0.63 5.65 12.23
N LEU A 368 -1.59 5.90 13.13
CA LEU A 368 -1.31 6.40 14.48
C LEU A 368 -0.49 5.41 15.30
N GLY A 369 -0.82 4.12 15.24
CA GLY A 369 -0.04 3.07 15.90
C GLY A 369 1.39 2.97 15.37
N CYS A 370 1.57 3.07 14.05
CA CYS A 370 2.88 3.07 13.42
C CYS A 370 3.68 4.32 13.81
N PHE A 371 3.05 5.49 13.86
CA PHE A 371 3.67 6.74 14.35
C PHE A 371 4.19 6.58 15.78
N LEU A 372 3.35 6.05 16.68
CA LEU A 372 3.75 5.83 18.07
C LEU A 372 4.90 4.82 18.18
N LEU A 373 4.83 3.74 17.40
CA LEU A 373 5.88 2.74 17.37
C LEU A 373 7.22 3.32 16.86
N THR A 374 7.22 4.06 15.74
CA THR A 374 8.44 4.69 15.22
C THR A 374 9.00 5.73 16.18
N PHE A 375 8.11 6.51 16.81
CA PHE A 375 8.47 7.50 17.80
C PHE A 375 9.15 6.87 19.02
N VAL A 376 8.56 5.81 19.60
CA VAL A 376 9.12 5.09 20.75
C VAL A 376 10.47 4.47 20.38
N LEU A 377 10.52 3.76 19.26
CA LEU A 377 11.72 3.10 18.78
C LEU A 377 12.89 4.09 18.63
N ILE A 378 12.68 5.24 17.99
CA ILE A 378 13.74 6.22 17.76
C ILE A 378 14.11 6.98 19.03
N SER A 379 13.14 7.27 19.89
CA SER A 379 13.38 7.89 21.19
C SER A 379 14.25 7.01 22.10
N ILE A 380 14.29 5.70 21.89
CA ILE A 380 15.11 4.76 22.67
C ILE A 380 16.56 4.67 22.13
N ILE A 381 16.80 4.83 20.82
CA ILE A 381 18.14 4.71 20.22
C ILE A 381 19.12 5.72 20.83
N GLY A 382 18.72 6.99 20.92
CA GLY A 382 19.58 8.07 21.43
C GLY A 382 20.09 7.80 22.84
N PRO A 383 19.20 7.55 23.82
CA PRO A 383 19.57 7.12 25.15
C PRO A 383 20.48 5.89 25.13
N LEU A 384 20.14 4.81 24.44
CA LEU A 384 20.98 3.59 24.38
C LEU A 384 22.41 3.87 23.89
N ALA A 385 22.56 4.72 22.87
CA ALA A 385 23.87 5.12 22.35
C ALA A 385 24.66 5.97 23.37
N ALA A 386 23.98 6.89 24.08
CA ALA A 386 24.56 7.69 25.14
C ALA A 386 24.98 6.82 26.35
N LEU A 387 24.15 5.86 26.74
CA LEU A 387 24.39 4.89 27.82
C LEU A 387 25.66 4.08 27.57
N LYS A 388 25.77 3.47 26.40
CA LYS A 388 26.92 2.65 26.01
C LYS A 388 28.22 3.45 26.04
N THR A 389 28.17 4.68 25.55
CA THR A 389 29.30 5.59 25.53
C THR A 389 29.74 5.98 26.96
N MET A 390 28.78 6.35 27.82
CA MET A 390 29.07 6.73 29.22
C MET A 390 29.64 5.58 30.03
N TYR A 391 29.14 4.37 29.83
CA TYR A 391 29.68 3.17 30.47
C TYR A 391 31.15 2.95 30.08
N ASN A 392 31.45 3.00 28.77
CA ASN A 392 32.82 2.86 28.27
C ASN A 392 33.74 3.98 28.77
N PHE A 393 33.22 5.19 28.91
CA PHE A 393 33.98 6.33 29.41
C PHE A 393 34.34 6.15 30.89
N THR A 394 33.37 5.79 31.72
CA THR A 394 33.57 5.59 33.17
C THR A 394 34.54 4.44 33.47
N LYS A 395 34.61 3.42 32.60
CA LYS A 395 35.51 2.27 32.75
C LYS A 395 36.97 2.57 32.33
N LYS A 396 37.19 3.55 31.45
CA LYS A 396 38.51 3.88 30.89
C LYS A 396 39.30 4.91 31.69
N GLU A 397 38.79 5.40 32.82
CA GLU A 397 39.54 6.28 33.73
C GLU A 397 40.16 5.48 34.90
N PRO A 398 41.45 5.08 34.82
CA PRO A 398 42.17 4.53 35.96
C PRO A 398 42.43 5.57 37.08
N ALA A 399 42.31 6.87 36.81
CA ALA A 399 42.57 7.97 37.75
C ALA A 399 41.54 8.10 38.90
N LEU A 400 40.49 7.28 38.93
CA LEU A 400 39.41 7.34 39.93
C LEU A 400 39.22 6.03 40.71
N SER A 401 40.15 5.08 40.58
CA SER A 401 40.14 3.82 41.35
C SER A 401 41.02 3.86 42.61
N GLN A 402 41.73 4.97 42.83
CA GLN A 402 42.50 5.21 44.06
C GLN A 402 41.90 6.41 44.77
N GLY A 403 41.16 6.12 45.83
CA GLY A 403 40.49 7.06 46.71
C GLY A 403 39.78 6.26 47.78
#